data_AF-A0A2V7J2D5-F1
#
_entry.id   AF-A0A2V7J2D5-F1
#
_cell.length_a   1.000
_cell.length_b   1.000
_cell.length_c   1.000
_cell.angle_alpha   90.00
_cell.angle_beta   90.00
_cell.angle_gamma   90.00
#
_symmetry.space_group_name_H-M   'P 1'
#
loop_
_entity.id
_entity.type
_entity.pdbx_description
1 polymer ?
#
loop_
_entity_poly.entity_id
_entity_poly.type
_entity_poly.pdbx_seq_one_letter_code
_entity_poly.pdbx_strand_id
1 'polypeptide(L)'
;YWVLDLAGWTLKKLGGNGPASTLMFAKFSPDGGRVGWVRYGEYNVYVEDFASGKLTQLTHDGSRTTINGTFDWVYEEELGLQDGWRWNPDGQSIAYWQLDATGVRDFLLYDVTDSLYAFTIPVQYPKAGQTNSAGRVGVVSAGGGETRWLNIPGDPRNNYIARMEWVPAKGGSKELVIQHMNRLQDTLHVMLADAQTG
;
A
#
# COMPACT_ATOMS: atom_id res chain seq x y z
N TYR A 1 -6.44 -6.64 -14.12
CA TYR A 1 -7.42 -7.59 -13.55
C TYR A 1 -8.74 -7.49 -14.30
N TRP A 2 -9.47 -8.60 -14.35
CA TRP A 2 -10.85 -8.68 -14.82
C TRP A 2 -11.70 -9.29 -13.71
N VAL A 3 -12.91 -8.76 -13.52
CA VAL A 3 -13.92 -9.31 -12.60
C VAL A 3 -14.97 -10.01 -13.44
N LEU A 4 -15.28 -11.26 -13.08
CA LEU A 4 -16.39 -12.02 -13.67
C LEU A 4 -17.63 -11.85 -12.79
N ASP A 5 -18.67 -11.23 -13.33
CA ASP A 5 -20.00 -11.29 -12.74
C ASP A 5 -20.64 -12.64 -13.09
N LEU A 6 -20.89 -13.45 -12.07
CA LEU A 6 -21.48 -14.78 -12.22
C LEU A 6 -22.98 -14.75 -12.51
N ALA A 7 -23.68 -13.67 -12.16
CA ALA A 7 -25.11 -13.57 -12.44
C ALA A 7 -25.36 -13.35 -13.93
N GLY A 8 -24.62 -12.42 -14.54
CA GLY A 8 -24.70 -12.13 -15.98
C GLY A 8 -23.71 -12.91 -16.86
N TRP A 9 -22.73 -13.63 -16.28
CA TRP A 9 -21.59 -14.20 -16.99
C TRP A 9 -20.81 -13.18 -17.83
N THR A 10 -20.65 -11.98 -17.29
CA THR A 10 -19.97 -10.88 -17.99
C THR A 10 -18.64 -10.53 -17.33
N LEU A 11 -17.65 -10.21 -18.17
CA LEU A 11 -16.34 -9.76 -17.71
C LEU A 11 -16.28 -8.23 -17.71
N LYS A 12 -15.87 -7.67 -16.58
CA LYS A 12 -15.59 -6.24 -16.43
C LYS A 12 -14.10 -6.02 -16.19
N LYS A 13 -13.49 -5.14 -16.98
CA LYS A 13 -12.10 -4.74 -16.79
C LYS A 13 -12.02 -3.74 -15.63
N LEU A 14 -11.10 -3.97 -14.70
CA LEU A 14 -10.76 -3.02 -13.64
C LEU A 14 -9.67 -2.05 -14.08
N GLY A 15 -9.60 -0.88 -13.44
CA GLY A 15 -8.49 0.06 -13.59
C GLY A 15 -8.70 1.16 -14.62
N GLY A 16 -9.93 1.30 -15.12
CA GLY A 16 -10.32 2.28 -16.13
C GLY A 16 -9.44 2.23 -17.38
N ASN A 17 -9.06 3.43 -17.87
CA ASN A 17 -8.24 3.61 -19.08
C ASN A 17 -6.73 3.69 -18.80
N GLY A 18 -6.27 3.36 -17.59
CA GLY A 18 -4.85 3.43 -17.28
C GLY A 18 -4.03 2.34 -18.00
N PRO A 19 -2.68 2.43 -17.95
CA PRO A 19 -1.82 1.56 -18.73
C PRO A 19 -2.01 0.08 -18.41
N ALA A 20 -1.83 -0.78 -19.41
CA ALA A 20 -1.94 -2.23 -19.24
C ALA A 20 -0.94 -2.75 -18.21
N SER A 21 -1.31 -3.82 -17.50
CA SER A 21 -0.44 -4.52 -16.54
C SER A 21 0.11 -3.67 -15.39
N THR A 22 -0.57 -2.58 -15.02
CA THR A 22 -0.14 -1.71 -13.90
C THR A 22 -0.91 -1.91 -12.60
N LEU A 23 -2.02 -2.64 -12.59
CA LEU A 23 -2.78 -2.86 -11.35
C LEU A 23 -2.09 -3.90 -10.47
N MET A 24 -2.00 -3.60 -9.18
CA MET A 24 -1.39 -4.44 -8.16
C MET A 24 -2.35 -4.64 -6.98
N PHE A 25 -2.23 -5.79 -6.30
CA PHE A 25 -2.90 -6.10 -5.03
C PHE A 25 -4.43 -5.85 -5.04
N ALA A 26 -5.11 -6.22 -6.12
CA ALA A 26 -6.56 -6.03 -6.25
C ALA A 26 -7.33 -6.96 -5.32
N LYS A 27 -8.25 -6.41 -4.51
CA LYS A 27 -9.04 -7.16 -3.51
C LYS A 27 -10.47 -6.62 -3.43
N PHE A 28 -11.44 -7.52 -3.39
CA PHE A 28 -12.83 -7.17 -3.12
C PHE A 28 -12.99 -6.56 -1.72
N SER A 29 -13.89 -5.59 -1.59
CA SER A 29 -14.44 -5.20 -0.30
C SER A 29 -15.15 -6.39 0.36
N PRO A 30 -15.34 -6.40 1.69
CA PRO A 30 -15.98 -7.51 2.40
C PRO A 30 -17.38 -7.88 1.88
N ASP A 31 -18.12 -6.91 1.35
CA ASP A 31 -19.45 -7.09 0.74
C ASP A 31 -19.40 -7.50 -0.75
N GLY A 32 -18.22 -7.52 -1.37
CA GLY A 32 -18.01 -7.84 -2.78
C GLY A 32 -18.40 -6.74 -3.77
N GLY A 33 -18.96 -5.62 -3.31
CA GLY A 33 -19.50 -4.57 -4.20
C GLY A 33 -18.43 -3.66 -4.82
N ARG A 34 -17.25 -3.57 -4.21
CA ARG A 34 -16.14 -2.72 -4.64
C ARG A 34 -14.86 -3.53 -4.75
N VAL A 35 -13.90 -3.01 -5.53
CA VAL A 35 -12.54 -3.56 -5.60
C VAL A 35 -11.54 -2.45 -5.31
N GLY A 36 -10.72 -2.64 -4.30
CA GLY A 36 -9.57 -1.78 -4.02
C GLY A 36 -8.33 -2.31 -4.71
N TRP A 37 -7.40 -1.43 -5.09
CA TRP A 37 -6.14 -1.79 -5.74
C TRP A 37 -5.13 -0.64 -5.69
N VAL A 38 -3.88 -0.95 -6.02
CA VAL A 38 -2.80 0.04 -6.20
C VAL A 38 -2.36 0.04 -7.65
N ARG A 39 -1.87 1.17 -8.17
CA ARG A 39 -1.27 1.24 -9.51
C ARG A 39 0.24 1.38 -9.47
N TYR A 40 0.94 0.47 -10.14
CA TYR A 40 2.37 0.55 -10.40
C TYR A 40 2.72 1.84 -11.17
N GLY A 41 3.81 2.49 -10.78
CA GLY A 41 4.29 3.75 -11.37
C GLY A 41 3.61 5.01 -10.84
N GLU A 42 2.35 4.92 -10.38
CA GLU A 42 1.66 6.02 -9.70
C GLU A 42 1.73 5.91 -8.17
N TYR A 43 1.78 4.69 -7.64
CA TYR A 43 1.83 4.37 -6.21
C TYR A 43 0.73 5.05 -5.40
N ASN A 44 -0.49 4.99 -5.94
CA ASN A 44 -1.71 5.48 -5.31
C ASN A 44 -2.70 4.35 -5.09
N VAL A 45 -3.53 4.50 -4.04
CA VAL A 45 -4.62 3.58 -3.70
C VAL A 45 -5.90 4.03 -4.39
N TYR A 46 -6.63 3.08 -4.95
CA TYR A 46 -7.86 3.29 -5.70
C TYR A 46 -8.95 2.33 -5.24
N VAL A 47 -10.21 2.76 -5.38
CA VAL A 47 -11.40 1.95 -5.17
C VAL A 47 -12.32 2.10 -6.38
N GLU A 48 -12.76 0.98 -6.93
CA GLU A 48 -13.70 0.93 -8.04
C GLU A 48 -15.01 0.26 -7.60
N ASP A 49 -16.14 0.93 -7.84
CA ASP A 49 -17.48 0.39 -7.61
C ASP A 49 -17.93 -0.50 -8.78
N PHE A 50 -18.35 -1.72 -8.47
CA PHE A 50 -18.71 -2.68 -9.50
C PHE A 50 -20.01 -2.33 -10.21
N ALA A 51 -21.04 -1.94 -9.46
CA ALA A 51 -22.36 -1.66 -10.00
C ALA A 51 -22.36 -0.38 -10.85
N SER A 52 -21.74 0.69 -10.35
CA SER A 52 -21.75 1.99 -11.01
C SER A 52 -20.56 2.21 -11.94
N GLY A 53 -19.48 1.42 -11.82
CA GLY A 53 -18.22 1.68 -12.52
C GLY A 53 -17.48 2.93 -12.05
N LYS A 54 -17.85 3.50 -10.90
CA LYS A 54 -17.19 4.69 -10.37
C LYS A 54 -15.80 4.32 -9.86
N LEU A 55 -14.79 4.96 -10.44
CA LEU A 55 -13.41 4.91 -9.95
C LEU A 55 -13.15 6.09 -9.01
N THR A 56 -12.69 5.78 -7.80
CA THR A 56 -12.31 6.76 -6.77
C THR A 56 -10.83 6.58 -6.45
N GLN A 57 -10.03 7.64 -6.67
CA GLN A 57 -8.64 7.69 -6.21
C GLN A 57 -8.62 8.16 -4.75
N LEU A 58 -7.94 7.42 -3.87
CA LEU A 58 -7.92 7.71 -2.43
C LEU A 58 -6.66 8.46 -1.99
N THR A 59 -5.55 8.26 -2.69
CA THR A 59 -4.28 8.99 -2.46
C THR A 59 -3.83 9.65 -3.74
N HIS A 60 -3.17 10.79 -3.64
CA HIS A 60 -2.82 11.63 -4.80
C HIS A 60 -1.35 12.06 -4.85
N ASP A 61 -0.58 11.75 -3.81
CA ASP A 61 0.81 12.16 -3.62
C ASP A 61 1.83 11.08 -4.04
N GLY A 62 1.34 9.95 -4.56
CA GLY A 62 2.17 8.86 -5.02
C GLY A 62 3.19 9.31 -6.07
N SER A 63 4.44 8.90 -5.89
CA SER A 63 5.58 9.30 -6.70
C SER A 63 6.68 8.25 -6.60
N ARG A 64 7.81 8.46 -7.28
CA ARG A 64 8.99 7.60 -7.14
C ARG A 64 9.40 7.38 -5.68
N THR A 65 9.25 8.39 -4.83
CA THR A 65 9.69 8.35 -3.43
C THR A 65 8.56 8.36 -2.42
N THR A 66 7.31 8.55 -2.85
CA THR A 66 6.12 8.45 -1.99
C THR A 66 5.31 7.26 -2.44
N ILE A 67 5.29 6.20 -1.63
CA ILE A 67 4.70 4.92 -2.02
C ILE A 67 3.49 4.65 -1.15
N ASN A 68 2.28 4.66 -1.72
CA ASN A 68 1.05 4.35 -1.00
C ASN A 68 0.54 2.94 -1.33
N GLY A 69 0.21 2.15 -0.32
CA GLY A 69 -0.52 0.89 -0.50
C GLY A 69 0.30 -0.29 -1.02
N THR A 70 1.60 -0.10 -1.23
CA THR A 70 2.60 -1.09 -1.61
C THR A 70 3.91 -0.71 -0.92
N PHE A 71 4.99 -1.44 -1.20
CA PHE A 71 6.24 -1.26 -0.49
C PHE A 71 7.42 -0.94 -1.41
N ASP A 72 8.49 -0.44 -0.80
CA ASP A 72 9.80 -0.34 -1.41
C ASP A 72 10.53 -1.68 -1.32
N TRP A 73 11.74 -1.71 -1.86
CA TRP A 73 12.55 -2.92 -1.93
C TRP A 73 12.80 -3.56 -0.55
N VAL A 74 13.07 -2.77 0.49
CA VAL A 74 13.42 -3.30 1.83
C VAL A 74 12.21 -3.91 2.51
N TYR A 75 11.07 -3.23 2.51
CA TYR A 75 9.86 -3.80 3.09
C TYR A 75 9.43 -5.07 2.34
N GLU A 76 9.57 -5.09 1.01
CA GLU A 76 9.25 -6.25 0.20
C GLU A 76 10.16 -7.45 0.48
N GLU A 77 11.48 -7.31 0.30
CA GLU A 77 12.41 -8.44 0.38
C GLU A 77 12.69 -8.85 1.83
N GLU A 78 12.96 -7.88 2.71
CA GLU A 78 13.51 -8.17 4.05
C GLU A 78 12.40 -8.41 5.09
N LEU A 79 11.19 -7.90 4.86
CA LEU A 79 10.03 -8.09 5.75
C LEU A 79 8.93 -8.96 5.13
N GLY A 80 9.06 -9.35 3.86
CA GLY A 80 8.07 -10.15 3.14
C GLY A 80 6.74 -9.41 2.92
N LEU A 81 6.79 -8.10 2.68
CA LEU A 81 5.62 -7.24 2.55
C LEU A 81 5.47 -6.71 1.13
N GLN A 82 4.47 -7.20 0.41
CA GLN A 82 4.12 -6.70 -0.93
C GLN A 82 2.79 -5.95 -0.91
N ASP A 83 1.81 -6.54 -0.23
CA ASP A 83 0.47 -6.00 -0.09
C ASP A 83 0.38 -4.96 1.03
N GLY A 84 0.40 -3.68 0.67
CA GLY A 84 0.49 -2.55 1.61
C GLY A 84 -0.83 -1.86 1.97
N TRP A 85 -1.97 -2.56 1.88
CA TRP A 85 -3.24 -1.98 2.32
C TRP A 85 -4.27 -3.03 2.76
N ARG A 86 -5.25 -2.64 3.59
CA ARG A 86 -6.28 -3.50 4.18
C ARG A 86 -7.65 -2.83 4.20
N TRP A 87 -8.68 -3.54 3.75
CA TRP A 87 -10.07 -3.16 3.97
C TRP A 87 -10.44 -3.26 5.45
N ASN A 88 -11.14 -2.25 5.97
CA ASN A 88 -11.87 -2.41 7.21
C ASN A 88 -12.90 -3.54 7.08
N PRO A 89 -13.19 -4.31 8.15
CA PRO A 89 -14.23 -5.35 8.12
C PRO A 89 -15.61 -4.91 7.62
N ASP A 90 -15.97 -3.62 7.71
CA ASP A 90 -17.23 -3.07 7.14
C ASP A 90 -17.11 -2.57 5.69
N GLY A 91 -15.90 -2.59 5.13
CA GLY A 91 -15.59 -2.08 3.79
C GLY A 91 -15.70 -0.55 3.65
N GLN A 92 -15.90 0.22 4.71
CA GLN A 92 -16.11 1.67 4.62
C GLN A 92 -14.80 2.46 4.56
N SER A 93 -13.70 1.88 5.02
CA SER A 93 -12.38 2.51 5.01
C SER A 93 -11.27 1.54 4.60
N ILE A 94 -10.14 2.11 4.20
CA ILE A 94 -8.90 1.40 3.92
C ILE A 94 -7.83 1.92 4.85
N ALA A 95 -7.12 1.00 5.51
CA ALA A 95 -5.84 1.28 6.14
C ALA A 95 -4.72 0.96 5.16
N TYR A 96 -3.70 1.80 5.06
CA TYR A 96 -2.59 1.59 4.14
C TYR A 96 -1.27 2.08 4.73
N TRP A 97 -0.18 1.44 4.31
CA TRP A 97 1.16 1.95 4.55
C TRP A 97 1.49 3.03 3.53
N GLN A 98 2.13 4.10 3.99
CA GLN A 98 2.85 5.03 3.14
C GLN A 98 4.34 5.00 3.50
N LEU A 99 5.19 4.84 2.49
CA LEU A 99 6.64 5.00 2.64
C LEU A 99 7.11 6.29 1.98
N ASP A 100 7.93 7.05 2.70
CA ASP A 100 8.75 8.14 2.16
C ASP A 100 10.20 7.68 1.97
N ALA A 101 10.53 7.31 0.74
CA ALA A 101 11.86 6.91 0.31
C ALA A 101 12.76 8.10 -0.08
N THR A 102 12.36 9.35 0.20
CA THR A 102 13.22 10.51 -0.02
C THR A 102 14.52 10.34 0.77
N GLY A 103 15.66 10.61 0.14
CA GLY A 103 16.99 10.44 0.74
C GLY A 103 17.54 9.00 0.72
N VAL A 104 16.75 8.01 0.29
CA VAL A 104 17.25 6.67 -0.02
C VAL A 104 18.00 6.73 -1.34
N ARG A 105 19.25 6.23 -1.35
CA ARG A 105 20.12 6.26 -2.53
C ARG A 105 19.74 5.18 -3.53
N ASP A 106 20.05 5.46 -4.78
CA ASP A 106 19.90 4.48 -5.85
C ASP A 106 21.08 3.52 -5.90
N PHE A 107 20.75 2.24 -6.05
CA PHE A 107 21.62 1.24 -6.62
C PHE A 107 21.30 1.11 -8.11
N LEU A 108 22.32 1.13 -8.96
CA LEU A 108 22.14 1.03 -10.41
C LEU A 108 22.23 -0.43 -10.83
N LEU A 109 21.10 -0.99 -11.26
CA LEU A 109 21.06 -2.27 -11.95
C LEU A 109 21.41 -2.08 -13.42
N TYR A 110 22.07 -3.05 -14.04
CA TYR A 110 22.34 -3.05 -15.47
C TYR A 110 21.30 -3.89 -16.20
N ASP A 111 20.58 -3.28 -17.14
CA ASP A 111 19.76 -4.02 -18.09
C ASP A 111 20.58 -4.25 -19.36
N VAL A 112 20.83 -5.52 -19.65
CA VAL A 112 21.59 -5.98 -20.82
C VAL A 112 20.71 -6.77 -21.79
N THR A 113 19.39 -6.73 -21.59
CA THR A 113 18.41 -7.61 -22.24
C THR A 113 17.33 -6.86 -23.02
N ASP A 114 16.95 -5.66 -22.59
CA ASP A 114 15.82 -4.91 -23.18
C ASP A 114 16.20 -4.10 -24.43
N SER A 115 17.49 -3.89 -24.68
CA SER A 115 17.95 -3.20 -25.90
C SER A 115 19.35 -3.64 -26.37
N LEU A 116 19.72 -3.24 -27.60
CA LEU A 116 21.02 -3.56 -28.20
C LEU A 116 22.21 -2.99 -27.40
N TYR A 117 22.00 -1.87 -26.70
CA TYR A 117 22.98 -1.25 -25.82
C TYR A 117 22.49 -1.29 -24.38
N ALA A 118 23.35 -1.78 -23.48
CA ALA A 118 23.01 -1.84 -22.08
C ALA A 118 22.74 -0.45 -21.50
N PHE A 119 21.81 -0.37 -20.55
CA PHE A 119 21.51 0.84 -19.79
C PHE A 119 21.35 0.51 -18.30
N THR A 120 21.19 1.54 -17.47
CA THR A 120 21.02 1.36 -16.02
C THR A 120 19.59 1.63 -15.57
N ILE A 121 19.12 0.83 -14.61
CA ILE A 121 17.83 0.98 -13.94
C ILE A 121 18.11 1.37 -12.49
N PRO A 122 17.76 2.59 -12.06
CA PRO A 122 17.98 3.04 -10.70
C PRO A 122 16.91 2.47 -9.75
N VAL A 123 17.34 1.73 -8.73
CA VAL A 123 16.48 1.16 -7.69
C VAL A 123 16.86 1.78 -6.35
N GLN A 124 15.88 2.31 -5.61
CA GLN A 124 16.12 2.83 -4.27
C GLN A 124 16.48 1.66 -3.34
N TYR A 125 17.72 1.67 -2.83
CA TYR A 125 18.29 0.56 -2.08
C TYR A 125 19.19 1.09 -0.95
N PRO A 126 18.71 1.11 0.29
CA PRO A 126 19.54 1.50 1.41
C PRO A 126 20.48 0.36 1.79
N LYS A 127 21.78 0.54 1.50
CA LYS A 127 22.80 -0.36 2.06
C LYS A 127 22.84 -0.25 3.59
N ALA A 128 23.37 -1.27 4.24
CA ALA A 128 23.54 -1.29 5.70
C ALA A 128 24.12 0.04 6.23
N GLY A 129 23.47 0.60 7.25
CA GLY A 129 23.82 1.89 7.86
C GLY A 129 23.38 3.15 7.11
N GLN A 130 22.83 3.03 5.89
CA GLN A 130 22.31 4.18 5.15
C GLN A 130 20.88 4.54 5.56
N THR A 131 20.36 5.68 5.08
CA THR A 131 19.00 6.15 5.37
C THR A 131 17.95 5.18 4.83
N ASN A 132 17.03 4.73 5.68
CA ASN A 132 15.84 3.97 5.26
C ASN A 132 14.69 4.89 4.86
N SER A 133 13.72 4.31 4.15
CA SER A 133 12.41 4.91 3.93
C SER A 133 11.69 5.14 5.26
N ALA A 134 10.97 6.26 5.36
CA ALA A 134 10.14 6.58 6.52
C ALA A 134 8.79 5.88 6.39
N GLY A 135 8.43 5.00 7.32
CA GLY A 135 7.17 4.26 7.27
C GLY A 135 6.08 4.86 8.16
N ARG A 136 4.88 5.07 7.61
CA ARG A 136 3.69 5.45 8.40
C ARG A 136 2.45 4.70 7.92
N VAL A 137 1.42 4.66 8.77
CA VAL A 137 0.12 4.08 8.44
C VAL A 137 -0.96 5.15 8.50
N GLY A 138 -1.85 5.14 7.50
CA GLY A 138 -3.00 6.01 7.45
C GLY A 138 -4.28 5.25 7.17
N VAL A 139 -5.41 5.83 7.57
CA VAL A 139 -6.76 5.34 7.29
C VAL A 139 -7.50 6.38 6.46
N VAL A 140 -8.08 5.96 5.36
CA VAL A 140 -8.85 6.82 4.44
C VAL A 140 -10.21 6.19 4.17
N SER A 141 -11.24 7.03 4.03
CA SER A 141 -12.57 6.59 3.61
C SER A 141 -12.49 5.99 2.21
N ALA A 142 -13.18 4.87 1.98
CA ALA A 142 -13.27 4.25 0.67
C ALA A 142 -14.05 5.11 -0.36
N GLY A 143 -14.76 6.13 0.11
CA GLY A 143 -15.39 7.15 -0.74
C GLY A 143 -14.47 8.32 -1.12
N GLY A 144 -13.20 8.32 -0.66
CA GLY A 144 -12.27 9.44 -0.77
C GLY A 144 -12.34 10.37 0.45
N GLY A 145 -11.45 11.36 0.47
CA GLY A 145 -11.31 12.31 1.57
C GLY A 145 -9.90 12.33 2.14
N GLU A 146 -9.71 13.02 3.26
CA GLU A 146 -8.40 13.12 3.90
C GLU A 146 -8.02 11.83 4.62
N THR A 147 -6.74 11.47 4.53
CA THR A 147 -6.16 10.39 5.32
C THR A 147 -5.97 10.84 6.76
N ARG A 148 -6.46 10.03 7.69
CA ARG A 148 -6.09 10.11 9.10
C ARG A 148 -4.84 9.27 9.35
N TRP A 149 -3.77 9.93 9.79
CA TRP A 149 -2.51 9.26 10.10
C TRP A 149 -2.51 8.74 11.53
N LEU A 150 -1.98 7.52 11.72
CA LEU A 150 -1.80 6.96 13.04
C LEU A 150 -0.59 7.55 13.74
N ASN A 151 -0.69 7.75 15.06
CA ASN A 151 0.38 8.28 15.88
C ASN A 151 1.29 7.15 16.38
N ILE A 152 2.09 6.60 15.46
CA ILE A 152 3.04 5.52 15.75
C ILE A 152 4.31 6.14 16.38
N PRO A 153 4.76 5.65 17.55
CA PRO A 153 5.87 6.26 18.27
C PRO A 153 7.23 6.05 17.59
N GLY A 154 8.15 6.98 17.87
CA GLY A 154 9.53 6.95 17.40
C GLY A 154 9.72 7.63 16.04
N ASP A 155 10.97 7.65 15.58
CA ASP A 155 11.32 8.18 14.27
C ASP A 155 10.92 7.18 13.16
N PRO A 156 10.01 7.54 12.23
CA PRO A 156 9.57 6.68 11.13
C PRO A 156 10.69 6.13 10.24
N ARG A 157 11.88 6.75 10.24
CA ARG A 157 13.06 6.27 9.49
C ARG A 157 13.94 5.31 10.29
N ASN A 158 13.75 5.25 11.59
CA ASN A 158 14.52 4.41 12.51
C ASN A 158 13.63 3.37 13.22
N ASN A 159 12.54 3.00 12.59
CA ASN A 159 11.68 1.88 12.96
C ASN A 159 11.07 1.24 11.70
N TYR A 160 10.36 0.13 11.91
CA TYR A 160 9.62 -0.58 10.88
C TYR A 160 8.21 -0.87 11.35
N ILE A 161 7.24 -0.75 10.44
CA ILE A 161 5.87 -1.20 10.65
C ILE A 161 5.73 -2.56 9.96
N ALA A 162 6.19 -3.61 10.64
CA ALA A 162 6.36 -4.94 10.08
C ALA A 162 5.04 -5.61 9.71
N ARG A 163 3.93 -5.35 10.40
CA ARG A 163 2.60 -5.86 10.05
C ARG A 163 1.52 -4.88 10.50
N MET A 164 0.39 -4.87 9.81
CA MET A 164 -0.82 -4.12 10.16
C MET A 164 -2.02 -4.94 9.70
N GLU A 165 -2.96 -5.16 10.61
CA GLU A 165 -4.26 -5.78 10.31
C GLU A 165 -5.36 -5.07 11.07
N TRP A 166 -6.58 -5.08 10.54
CA TRP A 166 -7.76 -4.67 11.31
C TRP A 166 -8.08 -5.73 12.36
N VAL A 167 -8.39 -5.29 13.58
CA VAL A 167 -8.94 -6.20 14.59
C VAL A 167 -10.28 -6.74 14.06
N PRO A 168 -10.47 -8.07 13.95
CA PRO A 168 -11.71 -8.63 13.41
C PRO A 168 -12.91 -8.26 14.28
N ALA A 169 -13.94 -7.69 13.66
CA ALA A 169 -15.18 -7.31 14.33
C ALA A 169 -16.37 -7.40 13.37
N LYS A 170 -17.53 -7.84 13.89
CA LYS A 170 -18.78 -7.87 13.11
C LYS A 170 -19.27 -6.43 12.92
N GLY A 171 -19.37 -5.98 11.67
CA GLY A 171 -19.91 -4.66 11.34
C GLY A 171 -18.89 -3.52 11.36
N GLY A 172 -17.60 -3.83 11.33
CA GLY A 172 -16.52 -2.84 11.25
C GLY A 172 -15.63 -2.81 12.46
N SER A 173 -14.42 -2.30 12.28
CA SER A 173 -13.43 -2.15 13.35
C SER A 173 -12.97 -0.71 13.47
N LYS A 174 -12.68 -0.29 14.70
CA LYS A 174 -11.99 0.98 14.96
C LYS A 174 -10.52 0.77 15.28
N GLU A 175 -10.07 -0.47 15.36
CA GLU A 175 -8.75 -0.79 15.87
C GLU A 175 -7.92 -1.51 14.81
N LEU A 176 -6.69 -1.06 14.66
CA LEU A 176 -5.64 -1.73 13.91
C LEU A 176 -4.66 -2.36 14.89
N VAL A 177 -4.32 -3.62 14.68
CA VAL A 177 -3.16 -4.25 15.33
C VAL A 177 -1.93 -3.99 14.48
N ILE A 178 -0.87 -3.48 15.10
CA ILE A 178 0.37 -3.07 14.43
C ILE A 178 1.55 -3.77 15.09
N GLN A 179 2.42 -4.36 14.27
CA GLN A 179 3.74 -4.81 14.66
C GLN A 179 4.75 -3.70 14.38
N HIS A 180 5.28 -3.10 15.45
CA HIS A 180 6.29 -2.04 15.39
C HIS A 180 7.63 -2.58 15.88
N MET A 181 8.63 -2.49 15.03
CA MET A 181 9.96 -3.04 15.28
C MET A 181 10.99 -1.92 15.22
N ASN A 182 11.92 -1.88 16.18
CA ASN A 182 13.00 -0.91 16.13
C ASN A 182 14.00 -1.23 15.01
N ARG A 183 14.84 -0.25 14.63
CA ARG A 183 15.82 -0.44 13.55
C ARG A 183 16.83 -1.57 13.78
N LEU A 184 17.18 -1.84 15.04
CA LEU A 184 18.07 -2.95 15.40
C LEU A 184 17.41 -4.32 15.23
N GLN A 185 16.08 -4.35 15.10
CA GLN A 185 15.27 -5.57 14.97
C GLN A 185 15.44 -6.54 16.17
N ASP A 186 15.77 -6.00 17.34
CA ASP A 186 15.90 -6.76 18.59
C ASP A 186 14.67 -6.61 19.50
N THR A 187 13.77 -5.67 19.17
CA THR A 187 12.57 -5.38 19.95
C THR A 187 11.37 -5.22 19.03
N LEU A 188 10.34 -6.03 19.28
CA LEU A 188 9.05 -5.95 18.59
C LEU A 188 7.94 -5.62 19.60
N HIS A 189 7.19 -4.56 19.33
CA HIS A 189 5.97 -4.21 20.04
C HIS A 189 4.75 -4.52 19.18
N VAL A 190 3.73 -5.11 19.81
CA VAL A 190 2.41 -5.27 19.21
C VAL A 190 1.49 -4.24 19.86
N MET A 191 0.93 -3.35 19.05
CA MET A 191 0.15 -2.20 19.51
C MET A 191 -1.24 -2.23 18.89
N LEU A 192 -2.21 -1.68 19.61
CA LEU A 192 -3.50 -1.30 19.06
C LEU A 192 -3.49 0.20 18.75
N ALA A 193 -4.01 0.58 17.60
CA ALA A 193 -4.19 1.97 17.20
C ALA A 193 -5.65 2.22 16.83
N ASP A 194 -6.23 3.31 17.33
CA ASP A 194 -7.59 3.71 17.01
C ASP A 194 -7.62 4.49 15.69
N ALA A 195 -8.29 3.93 14.69
CA ALA A 195 -8.42 4.47 13.35
C ALA A 195 -9.25 5.76 13.26
N GLN A 196 -9.94 6.17 14.33
CA GLN A 196 -10.71 7.41 14.41
C GLN A 196 -9.93 8.52 15.10
N THR A 197 -9.01 8.22 16.02
CA THR A 197 -8.20 9.24 16.69
C THR A 197 -6.82 9.41 16.08
N GLY A 198 -6.26 8.34 15.50
CA GLY A 198 -4.86 8.27 15.09
C GLY A 198 -4.00 7.73 16.22
#